data_AF-A0AAV9PVC0-F1
#
_entry.id   AF-A0AAV9PVC0-F1
#
_cell.length_a   1.000
_cell.length_b   1.000
_cell.length_c   1.000
_cell.angle_alpha   90.00
_cell.angle_beta   90.00
_cell.angle_gamma   90.00
#
_symmetry.space_group_name_H-M   'P 1'
#
loop_
_entity.id
_entity.type
_entity.pdbx_description
1 polymer ?
#
loop_
_entity_poly.entity_id
_entity_poly.type
_entity_poly.pdbx_seq_one_letter_code
_entity_poly.pdbx_strand_id
1 'polypeptide(L)'
;MKVALVLLVLAVSIEASVVATGTNTLNLTNDQTAQNASAATEQLQLNIDPDIVNPDCGGIYPANLNVKYGPDPFYLSTVCQQVLSFIGGNKGKQNVDIVWTCPGEPTNGTGDRDTFVILNTPANNALDANAATEQMAADMEIHRMSDGFFLSAEVLLGVKNDASEGKATFQFIFC
;
A
#
# COMPACT_ATOMS: atom_id res chain seq x y z
N MET A 1 3.18 42.52 -78.82
CA MET A 1 3.81 42.69 -77.51
C MET A 1 2.74 42.54 -76.44
N LYS A 2 2.88 41.51 -75.59
CA LYS A 2 2.33 41.35 -74.23
C LYS A 2 0.80 41.40 -74.07
N VAL A 3 0.14 40.23 -74.05
CA VAL A 3 -0.11 39.33 -72.89
C VAL A 3 -1.46 39.67 -72.24
N ALA A 4 -2.43 38.80 -72.50
CA ALA A 4 -3.67 38.68 -71.74
C ALA A 4 -3.33 38.18 -70.33
N LEU A 5 -3.95 38.77 -69.31
CA LEU A 5 -3.97 38.21 -67.96
C LEU A 5 -5.41 38.32 -67.43
N VAL A 6 -6.16 37.23 -67.55
CA VAL A 6 -7.45 37.05 -66.90
C VAL A 6 -7.13 36.51 -65.50
N LEU A 7 -7.39 37.31 -64.46
CA LEU A 7 -7.31 36.84 -63.06
C LEU A 7 -8.57 36.02 -62.75
N LEU A 8 -8.39 34.72 -62.55
CA LEU A 8 -9.40 33.82 -61.99
C LEU A 8 -9.22 33.82 -60.46
N VAL A 9 -10.17 34.38 -59.71
CA VAL A 9 -10.17 34.32 -58.24
C VAL A 9 -10.98 33.09 -57.81
N LEU A 10 -10.32 32.04 -57.34
CA LEU A 10 -10.98 30.94 -56.65
C LEU A 10 -11.32 31.37 -55.22
N ALA A 11 -12.61 31.53 -54.93
CA ALA A 11 -13.09 31.59 -53.56
C ALA A 11 -13.13 30.16 -52.98
N VAL A 12 -12.27 29.86 -52.01
CA VAL A 12 -12.32 28.62 -51.23
C VAL A 12 -13.17 28.88 -50.00
N SER A 13 -14.38 28.31 -49.97
CA SER A 13 -15.24 28.30 -48.79
C SER A 13 -14.67 27.30 -47.77
N ILE A 14 -14.16 27.80 -46.65
CA ILE A 14 -13.71 26.96 -45.53
C ILE A 14 -14.94 26.73 -44.65
N GLU A 15 -15.59 25.58 -44.78
CA GLU A 15 -16.63 25.19 -43.83
C GLU A 15 -15.95 24.67 -42.56
N ALA A 16 -15.96 25.50 -41.52
CA ALA A 16 -15.54 25.09 -40.19
C ALA A 16 -16.64 24.21 -39.58
N SER A 17 -16.43 22.89 -39.57
CA SER A 17 -17.28 21.96 -38.82
C SER A 17 -17.13 22.24 -37.33
N VAL A 18 -18.19 22.78 -36.72
CA VAL A 18 -18.26 22.97 -35.27
C VAL A 18 -18.38 21.58 -34.65
N VAL A 19 -17.29 21.08 -34.07
CA VAL A 19 -17.33 19.87 -33.24
C VAL A 19 -18.10 20.23 -31.98
N ALA A 20 -19.27 19.64 -31.79
CA ALA A 20 -20.04 19.79 -30.56
C ALA A 20 -19.23 19.20 -29.40
N THR A 21 -18.63 20.07 -28.60
CA THR A 21 -18.09 19.70 -27.29
C THR A 21 -19.27 19.43 -26.37
N GLY A 22 -19.72 18.18 -26.35
CA GLY A 22 -20.61 17.70 -25.31
C GLY A 22 -19.95 18.01 -23.96
N THR A 23 -20.55 18.92 -23.20
CA THR A 23 -20.13 19.17 -21.82
C THR A 23 -20.48 17.93 -21.01
N ASN A 24 -19.52 17.01 -20.85
CA ASN A 24 -19.54 16.07 -19.75
C ASN A 24 -19.37 16.90 -18.48
N THR A 25 -20.48 17.26 -17.84
CA THR A 25 -20.47 17.88 -16.52
C THR A 25 -19.87 16.88 -15.54
N LEU A 26 -18.59 17.05 -15.25
CA LEU A 26 -17.87 16.31 -14.23
C LEU A 26 -18.54 16.60 -12.88
N ASN A 27 -19.35 15.65 -12.39
CA ASN A 27 -20.08 15.83 -11.13
C ASN A 27 -19.18 15.46 -9.95
N LEU A 28 -18.23 16.35 -9.69
CA LEU A 28 -17.19 16.23 -8.65
C LEU A 28 -17.77 15.87 -7.28
N THR A 29 -18.99 16.31 -6.96
CA THR A 29 -19.64 16.10 -5.66
C THR A 29 -20.04 14.64 -5.43
N ASN A 30 -20.56 13.97 -6.46
CA ASN A 30 -20.95 12.56 -6.35
C ASN A 30 -19.73 11.64 -6.36
N ASP A 31 -18.72 11.97 -7.17
CA ASP A 31 -17.43 11.28 -7.16
C ASP A 31 -16.73 11.45 -5.80
N GLN A 32 -16.69 12.67 -5.24
CA GLN A 32 -16.11 12.90 -3.90
C GLN A 32 -16.85 12.15 -2.79
N THR A 33 -18.17 12.01 -2.88
CA THR A 33 -18.95 11.27 -1.88
C THR A 33 -18.75 9.76 -2.01
N ALA A 34 -18.62 9.23 -3.23
CA ALA A 34 -18.25 7.84 -3.48
C ALA A 34 -16.79 7.54 -3.08
N GLN A 35 -15.87 8.48 -3.33
CA GLN A 35 -14.46 8.44 -2.93
C GLN A 35 -14.27 8.53 -1.41
N ASN A 36 -15.05 9.36 -0.71
CA ASN A 36 -15.03 9.40 0.75
C ASN A 36 -15.64 8.13 1.38
N ALA A 37 -16.62 7.52 0.72
CA ALA A 37 -17.20 6.26 1.17
C ALA A 37 -16.28 5.06 0.91
N SER A 38 -15.47 5.09 -0.16
CA SER A 38 -14.45 4.07 -0.46
C SER A 38 -13.22 4.19 0.44
N ALA A 39 -12.79 5.42 0.76
CA ALA A 39 -11.66 5.71 1.63
C ALA A 39 -11.78 5.12 3.05
N ALA A 40 -12.99 4.83 3.53
CA ALA A 40 -13.21 4.15 4.82
C ALA A 40 -12.86 2.65 4.79
N THR A 41 -12.60 2.07 3.61
CA THR A 41 -12.31 0.64 3.38
C THR A 41 -11.04 0.36 2.56
N GLU A 42 -10.35 1.40 2.09
CA GLU A 42 -9.24 1.31 1.11
C GLU A 42 -7.86 1.37 1.76
N GLN A 43 -7.60 0.48 2.72
CA GLN A 43 -6.25 0.28 3.26
C GLN A 43 -5.51 -0.75 2.40
N LEU A 44 -4.25 -0.47 2.05
CA LEU A 44 -3.29 -1.46 1.58
C LEU A 44 -3.21 -2.60 2.60
N GLN A 45 -3.50 -3.80 2.14
CA GLN A 45 -3.37 -5.02 2.91
C GLN A 45 -2.22 -5.86 2.37
N LEU A 46 -1.22 -6.09 3.21
CA LEU A 46 -0.14 -7.03 2.97
C LEU A 46 -0.42 -8.33 3.72
N ASN A 47 -0.05 -9.46 3.12
CA ASN A 47 -0.05 -10.77 3.74
C ASN A 47 1.39 -11.17 4.11
N ILE A 48 1.55 -11.72 5.31
CA ILE A 48 2.78 -12.34 5.80
C ILE A 48 2.70 -13.83 5.48
N ASP A 49 3.63 -14.37 4.69
CA ASP A 49 3.67 -15.80 4.35
C ASP A 49 5.07 -16.41 4.60
N PRO A 50 5.24 -17.36 5.53
CA PRO A 50 4.21 -17.94 6.38
C PRO A 50 3.71 -16.96 7.45
N ASP A 51 2.48 -17.18 7.94
CA ASP A 51 1.94 -16.47 9.10
C ASP A 51 2.88 -16.63 10.32
N ILE A 52 2.97 -15.60 11.16
CA ILE A 52 3.79 -15.62 12.38
C ILE A 52 2.91 -16.02 13.57
N VAL A 53 3.26 -17.10 14.26
CA VAL A 53 2.50 -17.61 15.41
C VAL A 53 3.30 -17.37 16.69
N ASN A 54 2.67 -16.74 17.69
CA ASN A 54 3.27 -16.45 19.01
C ASN A 54 4.69 -15.88 18.90
N PRO A 55 4.89 -14.71 18.28
CA PRO A 55 6.21 -14.14 18.11
C PRO A 55 6.87 -13.81 19.46
N ASP A 56 8.15 -14.10 19.56
CA ASP A 56 9.01 -13.71 20.66
C ASP A 56 9.53 -12.28 20.43
N CYS A 57 9.61 -11.49 21.50
CA CYS A 57 10.30 -10.21 21.45
C CYS A 57 11.78 -10.42 21.07
N GLY A 58 12.22 -9.71 20.04
CA GLY A 58 13.55 -9.87 19.45
C GLY A 58 13.68 -11.02 18.45
N GLY A 59 12.59 -11.75 18.18
CA GLY A 59 12.54 -12.84 17.19
C GLY A 59 12.70 -12.36 15.75
N ILE A 60 13.17 -13.27 14.88
CA ILE A 60 13.37 -13.01 13.44
C ILE A 60 12.64 -14.10 12.66
N TYR A 61 11.78 -13.67 11.73
CA TYR A 61 10.86 -14.53 10.99
C TYR A 61 11.03 -14.32 9.48
N PRO A 62 11.66 -15.26 8.75
CA PRO A 62 11.72 -15.19 7.30
C PRO A 62 10.31 -15.28 6.70
N ALA A 63 9.94 -14.29 5.89
CA ALA A 63 8.62 -14.21 5.29
C ALA A 63 8.67 -13.74 3.83
N ASN A 64 7.59 -13.98 3.13
CA ASN A 64 7.23 -13.35 1.88
C ASN A 64 6.07 -12.38 2.16
N LEU A 65 6.37 -11.09 2.18
CA LEU A 65 5.34 -10.06 2.21
C LEU A 65 4.77 -9.90 0.82
N ASN A 66 3.47 -10.10 0.64
CA ASN A 66 2.80 -9.96 -0.64
C ASN A 66 1.53 -9.12 -0.53
N VAL A 67 1.18 -8.39 -1.59
CA VAL A 67 -0.02 -7.56 -1.59
C VAL A 67 -1.26 -8.46 -1.70
N LYS A 68 -2.09 -8.44 -0.66
CA LYS A 68 -3.39 -9.12 -0.65
C LYS A 68 -4.47 -8.26 -1.29
N TYR A 69 -4.46 -6.97 -0.95
CA TYR A 69 -5.33 -5.95 -1.53
C TYR A 69 -4.53 -4.66 -1.65
N GLY A 70 -4.36 -4.18 -2.88
CA GLY A 70 -3.74 -2.90 -3.19
C GLY A 70 -4.78 -1.99 -3.82
N PRO A 71 -5.30 -0.98 -3.09
CA PRO A 71 -6.24 -0.02 -3.65
C PRO A 71 -5.56 0.86 -4.72
N ASP A 72 -6.32 1.77 -5.33
CA ASP A 72 -5.70 2.79 -6.17
C ASP A 72 -4.75 3.64 -5.29
N PRO A 73 -3.48 3.84 -5.70
CA PRO A 73 -2.53 4.64 -4.94
C PRO A 73 -3.02 6.03 -4.55
N PHE A 74 -3.96 6.62 -5.31
CA PHE A 74 -4.59 7.90 -4.98
C PHE A 74 -5.24 7.93 -3.58
N TYR A 75 -5.77 6.79 -3.11
CA TYR A 75 -6.43 6.69 -1.81
C TYR A 75 -5.47 6.35 -0.65
N LEU A 76 -4.22 6.01 -0.97
CA LEU A 76 -3.22 5.69 0.04
C LEU A 76 -2.49 6.94 0.52
N SER A 77 -2.08 6.94 1.79
CA SER A 77 -1.11 7.92 2.28
C SER A 77 0.21 7.81 1.49
N THR A 78 0.99 8.90 1.42
CA THR A 78 2.28 8.89 0.71
C THR A 78 3.21 7.77 1.21
N VAL A 79 3.21 7.52 2.52
CA VAL A 79 3.99 6.42 3.12
C VAL A 79 3.48 5.06 2.66
N CYS A 80 2.17 4.81 2.66
CA CYS A 80 1.62 3.53 2.19
C CYS A 80 1.80 3.33 0.68
N GLN A 81 1.81 4.42 -0.11
CA GLN A 81 2.20 4.35 -1.54
C GLN A 81 3.67 3.93 -1.69
N GLN A 82 4.57 4.41 -0.83
CA GLN A 82 5.98 4.00 -0.83
C GLN A 82 6.14 2.54 -0.39
N VAL A 83 5.40 2.08 0.63
CA VAL A 83 5.33 0.66 1.00
C VAL A 83 4.88 -0.19 -0.20
N LEU A 84 3.78 0.20 -0.85
CA LEU A 84 3.26 -0.49 -2.03
C LEU A 84 4.29 -0.54 -3.17
N SER A 85 4.97 0.59 -3.44
CA SER A 85 6.02 0.67 -4.45
C SER A 85 7.21 -0.24 -4.12
N PHE A 86 7.65 -0.25 -2.86
CA PHE A 86 8.71 -1.11 -2.36
C PHE A 86 8.39 -2.61 -2.55
N ILE A 87 7.15 -3.02 -2.24
CA ILE A 87 6.70 -4.40 -2.41
C ILE A 87 6.61 -4.79 -3.91
N GLY A 88 6.49 -3.81 -4.82
CA GLY A 88 6.43 -4.02 -6.26
C GLY A 88 5.05 -3.75 -6.88
N GLY A 89 4.24 -2.90 -6.26
CA GLY A 89 2.89 -2.53 -6.71
C GLY A 89 1.80 -3.51 -6.29
N ASN A 90 0.59 -3.40 -6.86
CA ASN A 90 -0.62 -4.12 -6.42
C ASN A 90 -0.57 -5.66 -6.51
N LYS A 91 0.47 -6.22 -7.12
CA LYS A 91 0.75 -7.67 -7.17
C LYS A 91 2.17 -7.99 -6.68
N GLY A 92 2.78 -7.03 -6.01
CA GLY A 92 4.13 -7.09 -5.53
C GLY A 92 4.28 -8.16 -4.45
N LYS A 93 5.50 -8.64 -4.33
CA LYS A 93 5.92 -9.56 -3.28
C LYS A 93 7.40 -9.38 -3.01
N GLN A 94 7.77 -9.46 -1.74
CA GLN A 94 9.16 -9.34 -1.29
C GLN A 94 9.49 -10.38 -0.25
N ASN A 95 10.64 -11.01 -0.44
CA ASN A 95 11.24 -11.88 0.56
C ASN A 95 11.98 -11.00 1.57
N VAL A 96 11.52 -11.02 2.81
CA VAL A 96 12.09 -10.21 3.91
C VAL A 96 12.37 -11.10 5.11
N ASP A 97 13.18 -10.61 6.04
CA ASP A 97 13.19 -11.08 7.43
C ASP A 97 12.38 -10.09 8.27
N ILE A 98 11.35 -10.57 8.97
CA ILE A 98 10.57 -9.76 9.90
C ILE A 98 11.21 -9.84 11.28
N VAL A 99 11.67 -8.71 11.79
CA VAL A 99 12.22 -8.57 13.14
C VAL A 99 11.09 -8.09 14.05
N TRP A 100 10.67 -8.96 14.97
CA TRP A 100 9.63 -8.63 15.93
C TRP A 100 10.23 -7.96 17.15
N THR A 101 9.77 -6.75 17.48
CA THR A 101 10.35 -5.97 18.58
C THR A 101 9.30 -5.49 19.57
N CYS A 102 9.75 -5.36 20.81
CA CYS A 102 8.95 -4.94 21.94
C CYS A 102 9.74 -3.85 22.70
N PRO A 103 9.09 -2.82 23.25
CA PRO A 103 9.74 -1.78 24.04
C PRO A 103 10.63 -2.35 25.15
N GLY A 104 11.91 -1.97 25.13
CA GLY A 104 12.89 -2.35 26.16
C GLY A 104 13.56 -3.71 25.95
N GLU A 105 13.18 -4.46 24.91
CA GLU A 105 13.76 -5.78 24.63
C GLU A 105 14.85 -5.70 23.55
N PRO A 106 15.98 -6.40 23.71
CA PRO A 106 17.02 -6.49 22.68
C PRO A 106 16.53 -7.33 21.49
N THR A 107 17.06 -7.05 20.29
CA THR A 107 16.80 -7.87 19.10
C THR A 107 17.90 -8.91 18.90
N ASN A 108 17.57 -10.06 18.30
CA ASN A 108 18.55 -11.09 17.93
C ASN A 108 19.32 -10.75 16.63
N GLY A 109 19.19 -9.53 16.12
CA GLY A 109 19.73 -9.08 14.84
C GLY A 109 18.64 -8.73 13.81
N THR A 110 19.03 -8.67 12.54
CA THR A 110 18.16 -8.27 11.41
C THR A 110 17.89 -9.41 10.42
N GLY A 111 18.38 -10.62 10.72
CA GLY A 111 18.33 -11.77 9.82
C GLY A 111 19.49 -11.79 8.81
N ASP A 112 19.37 -12.67 7.82
CA ASP A 112 20.42 -12.93 6.81
C ASP A 112 20.09 -12.32 5.44
N ARG A 113 18.87 -11.79 5.27
CA ARG A 113 18.41 -11.22 4.00
C ARG A 113 18.86 -9.77 3.83
N ASP A 114 19.05 -9.38 2.57
CA ASP A 114 19.34 -7.98 2.19
C ASP A 114 18.26 -6.99 2.63
N THR A 115 17.02 -7.49 2.75
CA THR A 115 15.84 -6.72 3.11
C THR A 115 15.23 -7.28 4.38
N PHE A 116 14.98 -6.40 5.35
CA PHE A 116 14.30 -6.75 6.60
C PHE A 116 13.26 -5.70 6.97
N VAL A 117 12.26 -6.14 7.73
CA VAL A 117 11.16 -5.31 8.21
C VAL A 117 11.12 -5.41 9.73
N ILE A 118 11.24 -4.29 10.41
CA ILE A 118 11.05 -4.23 11.86
C ILE A 118 9.58 -3.95 12.13
N LEU A 119 8.94 -4.79 12.94
CA LEU A 119 7.62 -4.53 13.51
C LEU A 119 7.80 -4.27 15.01
N ASN A 120 7.59 -3.02 15.42
CA ASN A 120 7.64 -2.61 16.81
C ASN A 120 6.23 -2.59 17.38
N THR A 121 5.98 -3.53 18.29
CA THR A 121 4.69 -3.73 18.91
C THR A 121 4.73 -3.30 20.37
N PRO A 122 3.66 -2.72 20.92
CA PRO A 122 3.60 -2.36 22.34
C PRO A 122 3.89 -3.57 23.25
N ALA A 123 4.68 -3.36 24.30
CA ALA A 123 5.20 -4.44 25.15
C ALA A 123 4.13 -5.28 25.87
N ASN A 124 2.88 -4.81 25.92
CA ASN A 124 1.79 -5.43 26.70
C ASN A 124 0.43 -5.25 26.01
N ASN A 125 0.34 -5.47 24.70
CA ASN A 125 -0.98 -5.62 24.11
C ASN A 125 -1.60 -6.93 24.60
N ALA A 126 -2.47 -6.81 25.60
CA ALA A 126 -3.34 -7.90 26.01
C ALA A 126 -4.31 -8.15 24.84
N LEU A 127 -3.94 -9.09 23.97
CA LEU A 127 -4.81 -9.60 22.92
C LEU A 127 -6.09 -10.11 23.58
N ASP A 128 -7.25 -9.70 23.07
CA ASP A 128 -8.51 -10.20 23.59
C ASP A 128 -8.68 -11.65 23.16
N ALA A 129 -8.40 -12.57 24.07
CA ALA A 129 -8.58 -13.99 23.85
C ALA A 129 -10.02 -14.36 23.45
N ASN A 130 -11.02 -13.51 23.69
CA ASN A 130 -12.39 -13.75 23.28
C ASN A 130 -12.70 -13.23 21.86
N ALA A 131 -11.82 -12.40 21.29
CA ALA A 131 -11.93 -11.92 19.92
C ALA A 131 -11.22 -12.88 18.97
N ALA A 132 -11.96 -13.53 18.07
CA ALA A 132 -11.38 -14.44 17.08
C ALA A 132 -10.41 -13.72 16.12
N THR A 133 -10.66 -12.44 15.84
CA THR A 133 -9.81 -11.56 15.02
C THR A 133 -9.77 -10.18 15.63
N GLU A 134 -8.60 -9.57 15.70
CA GLU A 134 -8.42 -8.18 16.13
C GLU A 134 -7.31 -7.48 15.34
N GLN A 135 -7.21 -6.16 15.51
CA GLN A 135 -6.16 -5.35 14.93
C GLN A 135 -5.33 -4.71 16.04
N MET A 136 -4.02 -4.69 15.83
CA MET A 136 -3.05 -4.19 16.81
C MET A 136 -2.16 -3.14 16.16
N ALA A 137 -2.05 -1.96 16.77
CA ALA A 137 -1.14 -0.92 16.28
C ALA A 137 0.34 -1.35 16.43
N ALA A 138 1.14 -1.02 15.42
CA ALA A 138 2.58 -1.23 15.41
C ALA A 138 3.27 -0.14 14.57
N ASP A 139 4.53 0.12 14.87
CA ASP A 139 5.40 0.87 13.97
C ASP A 139 6.15 -0.12 13.08
N MET A 140 6.13 0.14 11.77
CA MET A 140 6.85 -0.64 10.79
C MET A 140 8.03 0.16 10.26
N GLU A 141 9.20 -0.47 10.21
CA GLU A 141 10.35 0.05 9.47
C GLU A 141 10.76 -0.95 8.40
N ILE A 142 11.10 -0.46 7.21
CA ILE A 142 11.59 -1.26 6.10
C ILE A 142 13.00 -0.80 5.78
N HIS A 143 13.92 -1.76 5.75
CA HIS A 143 15.33 -1.54 5.46
C HIS A 143 15.77 -2.43 4.30
N ARG A 144 16.57 -1.87 3.38
CA ARG A 144 17.28 -2.63 2.34
C ARG A 144 18.75 -2.23 2.34
N MET A 145 19.62 -3.20 2.59
CA MET A 145 21.05 -2.93 2.79
C MET A 145 21.77 -2.59 1.48
N SER A 146 21.36 -3.21 0.37
CA SER A 146 22.01 -3.04 -0.93
C SER A 146 22.03 -1.60 -1.46
N ASP A 147 21.00 -0.80 -1.16
CA ASP A 147 20.86 0.58 -1.62
C ASP A 147 20.67 1.60 -0.48
N GLY A 148 20.63 1.13 0.77
CA GLY A 148 20.40 1.98 1.95
C GLY A 148 18.98 2.53 2.03
N PHE A 149 18.00 1.91 1.35
CA PHE A 149 16.60 2.30 1.45
C PHE A 149 16.08 2.15 2.89
N PHE A 150 15.38 3.18 3.36
CA PHE A 150 14.72 3.22 4.65
C PHE A 150 13.33 3.85 4.51
N LEU A 151 12.34 3.24 5.14
CA LEU A 151 10.97 3.76 5.25
C LEU A 151 10.40 3.42 6.62
N SER A 152 9.64 4.34 7.22
CA SER A 152 8.89 4.11 8.45
C SER A 152 7.40 4.43 8.25
N ALA A 153 6.53 3.62 8.83
CA ALA A 153 5.08 3.70 8.71
C ALA A 153 4.38 3.24 9.99
N GLU A 154 3.33 3.95 10.41
CA GLU A 154 2.37 3.42 11.37
C GLU A 154 1.45 2.42 10.66
N VAL A 155 1.27 1.23 11.23
CA VAL A 155 0.47 0.15 10.63
C VAL A 155 -0.43 -0.52 11.66
N LEU A 156 -1.41 -1.27 11.17
CA LEU A 156 -2.21 -2.19 11.99
C LEU A 156 -1.86 -3.63 11.60
N LEU A 157 -1.60 -4.47 12.60
CA LEU A 157 -1.37 -5.90 12.43
C LEU A 157 -2.68 -6.65 12.64
N GLY A 158 -3.06 -7.47 11.66
CA GLY A 158 -4.22 -8.36 11.75
C GLY A 158 -3.86 -9.64 12.49
N VAL A 159 -4.48 -9.82 13.65
CA VAL A 159 -4.24 -10.94 14.57
C VAL A 159 -5.44 -11.86 14.57
N LYS A 160 -5.20 -13.17 14.54
CA LYS A 160 -6.19 -14.21 14.80
C LYS A 160 -5.86 -14.90 16.11
N ASN A 161 -6.78 -14.86 17.06
CA ASN A 161 -6.62 -15.54 18.33
C ASN A 161 -7.37 -16.87 18.32
N ASP A 162 -6.66 -17.92 18.72
CA ASP A 162 -7.25 -19.19 19.10
C ASP A 162 -7.10 -19.37 20.61
N ALA A 163 -8.15 -19.01 21.35
CA ALA A 163 -8.21 -19.13 22.80
C ALA A 163 -8.05 -20.58 23.28
N SER A 164 -8.49 -21.54 22.47
CA SER A 164 -8.47 -22.96 22.83
C SER A 164 -7.06 -23.54 22.74
N GLU A 165 -6.23 -22.99 21.85
CA GLU A 165 -4.84 -23.40 21.67
C GLU A 165 -3.82 -22.43 22.31
N GLY A 166 -4.28 -21.28 22.82
CA GLY A 166 -3.40 -20.24 23.36
C GLY A 166 -2.47 -19.65 22.28
N LYS A 167 -3.00 -19.47 21.06
CA LYS A 167 -2.22 -19.00 19.90
C LYS A 167 -2.73 -17.66 19.39
N ALA A 168 -1.80 -16.77 19.11
CA ALA A 168 -1.99 -15.56 18.34
C ALA A 168 -1.23 -15.69 17.01
N THR A 169 -1.96 -15.60 15.90
CA THR A 169 -1.42 -15.72 14.55
C THR A 169 -1.51 -14.37 13.84
N PHE A 170 -0.35 -13.83 13.45
CA PHE A 170 -0.21 -12.58 12.72
C PHE A 170 -0.09 -12.87 11.24
N GLN A 171 -1.09 -12.43 10.47
CA GLN A 171 -1.20 -12.75 9.05
C GLN A 171 -1.17 -11.50 8.16
N PHE A 172 -1.70 -10.38 8.64
CA PHE A 172 -1.89 -9.20 7.81
C PHE A 172 -1.22 -7.96 8.39
N ILE A 173 -0.76 -7.09 7.50
CA ILE A 173 -0.33 -5.72 7.82
C ILE A 173 -1.23 -4.79 7.01
N PHE A 174 -1.86 -3.83 7.68
CA PHE A 174 -2.69 -2.81 7.08
C PHE A 174 -1.97 -1.46 7.17
N CYS A 175 -1.88 -0.80 6.03
CA CYS A 175 -1.41 0.57 5.83
C CYS A 175 -2.52 1.26 5.02
#